data_AF-C5L410-F1
#
_entry.id   AF-C5L410-F1
#
_cell.length_a   1.000
_cell.length_b   1.000
_cell.length_c   1.000
_cell.angle_alpha   90.00
_cell.angle_beta   90.00
_cell.angle_gamma   90.00
#
_symmetry.space_group_name_H-M   'P 1'
#
loop_
_entity.id
_entity.type
_entity.pdbx_description
1 polymer ?
#
loop_
_entity_poly.entity_id
_entity_poly.type
_entity_poly.pdbx_seq_one_letter_code
_entity_poly.pdbx_strand_id
1 'polypeptide(L)'
;MLYAAQFNKGHRSGEFICAGGSGANEAKIMHNDKGSGDQSAGWRTLGTLTGVDKGCFTVDFSSGKSTEPELVAVGGGDGIVRVMEIGYEENEGGDL
;
A
#
# COMPACT_ATOMS: atom_id res chain seq x y z
N MET A 1 6.49 -16.04 5.20
CA MET A 1 5.26 -15.88 6.03
C MET A 1 4.77 -14.45 5.94
N LEU A 2 3.47 -14.22 5.94
CA LEU A 2 2.88 -12.88 6.10
C LEU A 2 2.79 -12.57 7.59
N TYR A 3 3.25 -11.40 8.01
CA TYR A 3 3.21 -10.98 9.43
C TYR A 3 2.30 -9.78 9.66
N ALA A 4 2.26 -8.85 8.71
CA ALA A 4 1.43 -7.66 8.81
C ALA A 4 0.72 -7.43 7.49
N ALA A 5 -0.56 -7.06 7.57
CA ALA A 5 -1.32 -6.56 6.45
C ALA A 5 -2.36 -5.56 6.94
N GLN A 6 -2.58 -4.50 6.18
CA GLN A 6 -3.57 -3.50 6.53
C GLN A 6 -4.19 -2.89 5.27
N PHE A 7 -5.49 -2.64 5.31
CA PHE A 7 -6.17 -1.75 4.37
C PHE A 7 -5.90 -0.30 4.72
N ASN A 8 -5.77 0.59 3.74
CA ASN A 8 -5.61 2.02 4.03
C ASN A 8 -6.81 2.61 4.80
N LYS A 9 -6.55 3.65 5.60
CA LYS A 9 -7.50 4.28 6.53
C LYS A 9 -7.97 5.67 6.09
N GLY A 10 -7.33 6.25 5.06
CA GLY A 10 -7.58 7.60 4.59
C GLY A 10 -8.89 7.75 3.81
N HIS A 11 -8.98 8.84 3.05
CA HIS A 11 -10.16 9.19 2.25
C HIS A 11 -10.54 8.13 1.19
N ARG A 12 -9.56 7.32 0.76
CA ARG A 12 -9.73 6.18 -0.16
C ARG A 12 -9.76 4.84 0.56
N SER A 13 -10.25 4.82 1.79
CA SER A 13 -10.22 3.63 2.66
C SER A 13 -10.75 2.40 1.93
N GLY A 14 -9.95 1.33 1.89
CA GLY A 14 -10.29 0.06 1.25
C GLY A 14 -9.83 -0.08 -0.20
N GLU A 15 -9.22 0.94 -0.79
CA GLU A 15 -8.63 0.88 -2.13
C GLU A 15 -7.22 0.29 -2.14
N PHE A 16 -6.47 0.43 -1.03
CA PHE A 16 -5.10 -0.05 -0.95
C PHE A 16 -4.91 -1.07 0.17
N ILE A 17 -4.03 -2.04 -0.07
CA ILE A 17 -3.48 -2.93 0.95
C ILE A 17 -1.97 -2.79 0.96
N CYS A 18 -1.39 -2.67 2.14
CA CYS A 18 0.02 -2.94 2.36
C CYS A 18 0.17 -4.25 3.13
N ALA A 19 1.10 -5.10 2.72
CA ALA A 19 1.33 -6.41 3.31
C ALA A 19 2.83 -6.71 3.35
N GLY A 20 3.34 -7.23 4.46
CA GLY A 20 4.75 -7.53 4.63
C GLY A 20 5.03 -8.74 5.54
N GLY A 21 6.22 -9.30 5.39
CA GLY A 21 6.64 -10.45 6.17
C GLY A 21 8.07 -10.92 5.88
N SER A 22 8.36 -12.19 6.20
CA SER A 22 9.69 -12.81 6.08
C SER A 22 9.94 -13.61 4.80
N GLY A 23 9.05 -13.53 3.81
CA GLY A 23 9.21 -14.26 2.55
C GLY A 23 10.51 -13.88 1.83
N ALA A 24 10.50 -12.70 1.21
CA ALA A 24 11.69 -12.08 0.62
C ALA A 24 12.18 -10.86 1.45
N ASN A 25 11.77 -10.78 2.72
CA ASN A 25 11.91 -9.60 3.57
C ASN A 25 11.45 -8.32 2.83
N GLU A 26 10.19 -8.34 2.40
CA GLU A 26 9.61 -7.27 1.61
C GLU A 26 8.26 -6.84 2.17
N ALA A 27 7.81 -5.66 1.76
CA ALA A 27 6.42 -5.25 1.84
C ALA A 27 5.90 -4.91 0.44
N LYS A 28 4.66 -5.27 0.14
CA LYS A 28 3.99 -4.92 -1.11
C LYS A 28 2.83 -3.99 -0.85
N ILE A 29 2.65 -3.04 -1.75
CA ILE A 29 1.47 -2.18 -1.82
C ILE A 29 0.66 -2.63 -3.02
N MET A 30 -0.63 -2.87 -2.81
CA MET A 30 -1.58 -3.32 -3.82
C MET A 30 -2.76 -2.38 -3.88
N HIS A 31 -3.32 -2.20 -5.06
CA HIS A 31 -4.51 -1.42 -5.34
C HIS A 31 -5.64 -2.32 -5.83
N ASN A 32 -6.86 -1.94 -5.47
CA ASN A 32 -8.08 -2.58 -5.90
C ASN A 32 -8.60 -1.91 -7.18
N ASP A 33 -8.44 -2.56 -8.33
CA ASP A 33 -8.84 -1.99 -9.64
C ASP A 33 -10.37 -2.04 -9.88
N LYS A 34 -11.20 -2.04 -8.82
CA LYS A 34 -12.67 -2.21 -8.84
C LYS A 34 -13.46 -1.14 -9.61
N GLY A 35 -12.80 -0.18 -10.24
CA GLY A 35 -13.43 0.77 -11.17
C GLY A 35 -13.79 0.18 -12.54
N SER A 36 -13.40 -1.05 -12.88
CA SER A 36 -13.58 -1.63 -14.22
C SER A 36 -14.92 -2.33 -14.49
N GLY A 37 -15.84 -2.37 -13.52
CA GLY A 37 -17.11 -3.10 -13.64
C GLY A 37 -16.98 -4.62 -13.63
N ASP A 38 -15.76 -5.15 -13.66
CA ASP A 38 -15.45 -6.57 -13.59
C ASP A 38 -14.96 -6.94 -12.17
N GLN A 39 -15.77 -7.69 -11.43
CA GLN A 39 -15.43 -8.16 -10.08
C GLN A 39 -14.30 -9.20 -10.06
N SER A 40 -13.83 -9.65 -11.22
CA SER A 40 -12.65 -10.50 -11.38
C SER A 40 -11.35 -9.71 -11.57
N ALA A 41 -11.42 -8.39 -11.78
CA ALA A 41 -10.27 -7.49 -11.81
C ALA A 41 -9.70 -7.35 -10.39
N GLY A 42 -8.86 -8.30 -10.01
CA GLY A 42 -8.35 -8.45 -8.65
C GLY A 42 -7.37 -7.36 -8.21
N TRP A 43 -6.67 -7.64 -7.12
CA TRP A 43 -5.67 -6.74 -6.56
C TRP A 43 -4.41 -6.69 -7.45
N ARG A 44 -3.99 -5.49 -7.83
CA ARG A 44 -2.75 -5.25 -8.58
C ARG A 44 -1.66 -4.72 -7.66
N THR A 45 -0.44 -5.24 -7.78
CA THR A 45 0.71 -4.69 -7.05
C THR A 45 1.12 -3.35 -7.68
N LEU A 46 1.12 -2.29 -6.87
CA LEU A 46 1.64 -0.97 -7.23
C LEU A 46 3.14 -0.86 -7.03
N GLY A 47 3.64 -1.48 -5.95
CA GLY A 47 5.04 -1.35 -5.57
C GLY A 47 5.46 -2.44 -4.60
N THR A 48 6.76 -2.68 -4.57
CA THR A 48 7.40 -3.58 -3.61
C THR A 48 8.53 -2.82 -2.93
N LEU A 49 8.47 -2.75 -1.62
CA LEU A 49 9.57 -2.31 -0.77
C LEU A 49 10.52 -3.49 -0.55
N THR A 50 11.67 -3.43 -1.19
CA THR A 50 12.76 -4.41 -1.08
C THR A 50 13.89 -3.86 -0.21
N GLY A 51 14.97 -4.62 -0.02
CA GLY A 51 16.14 -4.17 0.74
C GLY A 51 15.87 -4.02 2.24
N VAL A 52 14.93 -4.81 2.78
CA VAL A 52 14.78 -5.00 4.22
C VAL A 52 15.62 -6.23 4.58
N ASP A 53 16.61 -6.07 5.45
CA ASP A 53 17.53 -7.18 5.77
C ASP A 53 16.88 -8.28 6.62
N LYS A 54 15.73 -7.97 7.24
CA LYS A 54 14.92 -8.88 8.05
C LYS A 54 13.43 -8.71 7.75
N GLY A 55 12.62 -9.64 8.26
CA GLY A 55 11.17 -9.62 8.03
C GLY A 55 10.51 -8.29 8.42
N CYS A 56 9.52 -7.90 7.61
CA CYS A 56 8.59 -6.82 7.95
C CYS A 56 7.59 -7.31 9.00
N PHE A 57 7.54 -6.66 10.16
CA PHE A 57 6.68 -7.07 11.28
C PHE A 57 5.45 -6.19 11.46
N THR A 58 5.46 -4.99 10.90
CA THR A 58 4.35 -4.05 11.01
C THR A 58 4.23 -3.19 9.76
N VAL A 59 2.99 -2.86 9.44
CA VAL A 59 2.63 -1.85 8.43
C VAL A 59 1.52 -1.00 9.03
N ASP A 60 1.54 0.31 8.76
CA ASP A 60 0.47 1.21 9.21
C ASP A 60 0.25 2.36 8.23
N PHE A 61 -0.99 2.51 7.77
CA PHE A 61 -1.43 3.61 6.93
C PHE A 61 -1.80 4.84 7.76
N SER A 62 -1.48 6.01 7.22
CA SER A 62 -2.02 7.28 7.72
C SER A 62 -3.54 7.33 7.61
N SER A 63 -4.19 8.11 8.48
CA SER A 63 -5.64 8.39 8.44
C SER A 63 -5.92 9.83 7.99
N GLY A 64 -5.16 10.31 6.98
CA GLY A 64 -5.22 11.69 6.51
C GLY A 64 -6.56 12.09 5.88
N LYS A 65 -6.79 13.40 5.76
CA LYS A 65 -7.92 13.97 5.00
C LYS A 65 -7.68 13.81 3.49
N SER A 66 -8.70 14.07 2.67
CA SER A 66 -8.59 13.99 1.20
C SER A 66 -7.57 14.94 0.56
N THR A 67 -7.17 16.00 1.28
CA THR A 67 -6.16 16.96 0.83
C THR A 67 -4.73 16.53 1.13
N GLU A 68 -4.56 15.42 1.86
CA GLU A 68 -3.25 14.93 2.30
C GLU A 68 -2.87 13.67 1.50
N PRO A 69 -1.57 13.43 1.31
CA PRO A 69 -1.10 12.22 0.64
C PRO A 69 -1.47 10.95 1.43
N GLU A 70 -1.68 9.85 0.71
CA GLU A 70 -1.83 8.53 1.32
C GLU A 70 -0.44 7.98 1.66
N LEU A 71 -0.12 7.90 2.95
CA LEU A 71 1.16 7.41 3.44
C LEU A 71 1.03 6.04 4.09
N VAL A 72 2.08 5.22 3.97
CA VAL A 72 2.20 3.96 4.70
C VAL A 72 3.60 3.80 5.29
N ALA A 73 3.65 3.47 6.58
CA ALA A 73 4.87 3.14 7.29
C ALA A 73 5.07 1.62 7.32
N VAL A 74 6.32 1.17 7.19
CA VAL A 74 6.74 -0.23 7.28
C VAL A 74 7.88 -0.35 8.27
N GLY A 75 7.71 -1.20 9.29
CA GLY A 75 8.72 -1.49 10.30
C GLY A 75 9.23 -2.92 10.20
N GLY A 76 10.56 -3.07 10.14
CA GLY A 76 11.22 -4.37 10.01
C GLY A 76 12.15 -4.72 11.18
N GLY A 77 12.65 -5.95 11.19
CA GLY A 77 13.65 -6.42 12.16
C GLY A 77 15.05 -5.85 11.98
N ASP A 78 15.27 -5.02 10.96
CA ASP A 78 16.51 -4.29 10.71
C ASP A 78 16.60 -2.98 11.52
N GLY A 79 15.55 -2.64 12.27
CA GLY A 79 15.51 -1.46 13.12
C GLY A 79 15.19 -0.16 12.39
N ILE A 80 14.76 -0.23 11.12
CA ILE A 80 14.44 0.93 10.30
C ILE A 80 12.94 0.98 10.03
N VAL A 81 12.34 2.18 10.20
CA VAL A 81 10.99 2.48 9.74
C VAL A 81 11.09 3.22 8.42
N ARG A 82 10.39 2.71 7.40
CA ARG A 82 10.35 3.30 6.06
C ARG A 82 8.95 3.83 5.81
N VAL A 83 8.83 5.06 5.34
CA VAL A 83 7.55 5.68 5.00
C VAL A 83 7.50 5.89 3.49
N MET A 84 6.42 5.45 2.87
CA MET A 84 6.18 5.61 1.45
C MET A 84 4.92 6.44 1.22
N GLU A 85 4.98 7.31 0.24
CA GLU A 85 3.82 8.00 -0.32
C GLU A 85 3.28 7.21 -1.51
N ILE A 86 1.96 7.04 -1.56
CA ILE A 86 1.29 6.43 -2.69
C ILE A 86 0.83 7.56 -3.63
N GLY A 87 1.65 7.84 -4.64
CA GLY A 87 1.30 8.76 -5.73
C GLY A 87 0.32 8.14 -6.71
N TYR A 88 -0.62 8.95 -7.20
CA TYR A 88 -1.59 8.59 -8.22
C TYR A 88 -1.86 9.84 -9.05
N GLU A 89 -1.87 9.70 -10.37
CA GLU A 89 -2.37 10.75 -11.24
C GLU A 89 -3.88 10.58 -11.35
N GLU A 90 -4.64 11.56 -10.88
CA GLU A 90 -6.04 11.67 -11.25
C GLU A 90 -6.09 12.00 -12.73
N ASN A 91 -6.60 11.09 -13.56
CA ASN A 91 -6.99 11.46 -14.91
C ASN A 91 -8.16 12.44 -14.76
N GLU A 92 -7.87 13.75 -14.75
CA GLU A 92 -8.87 14.77 -15.02
C GLU A 92 -9.51 14.39 -16.35
N GLY A 93 -10.82 14.11 -16.32
CA GLY A 93 -11.54 13.47 -17.40
C GLY A 93 -11.21 14.06 -18.76
N GLY A 94 -10.91 13.19 -19.72
CA GLY A 94 -10.90 13.60 -21.12
C GLY A 94 -12.29 14.13 -21.46
N ASP A 95 -12.37 15.42 -21.75
CA ASP A 95 -13.52 16.05 -22.39
C ASP A 95 -13.84 15.25 -23.67
N LEU A 96 -15.02 14.61 -23.68
CA LEU A 96 -15.69 14.10 -24.87
C LEU A 96 -16.95 14.92 -25.12
#